data_AF-A0A5N7ANQ6-F1
#
_entry.id   AF-A0A5N7ANQ6-F1
#
_cell.length_a   1.000
_cell.length_b   1.000
_cell.length_c   1.000
_cell.angle_alpha   90.00
_cell.angle_beta   90.00
_cell.angle_gamma   90.00
#
_symmetry.space_group_name_H-M   'P 1'
#
loop_
_entity.id
_entity.type
_entity.pdbx_description
1 polymer ?
#
loop_
_entity_poly.entity_id
_entity_poly.type
_entity_poly.pdbx_seq_one_letter_code
_entity_poly.pdbx_strand_id
1 'polypeptide(L)'
;MRALSTTSKLLYEATTPFSLGRLDILIDHTDVLSGIRIFFKYHGENGLAPYLRFVRELRFFVKDPILSHSSELQKLRDSSRTLGSSGQACGVFPKSFGHAARLILNGLVSGKLAAFVWEFPWLPGEVLGYNGYIPKFQPQLDAITLSTPPIGSTELKMCTPSYEQNVDGLVRLKCLRSLCWNGIHSRRQIKILNKCLQQNSNKLHTLRLCFSKQAHVDLSHITLGGKTSFPNLHTISLENISTSLVDSPNLQSLKVPGCADVSYLFHHQ
;
A
#
# COMPACT_ATOMS: atom_id res chain seq x y z
N MET A 1 30.58 -17.53 22.55
CA MET A 1 29.39 -17.26 21.73
C MET A 1 28.40 -18.41 21.92
N ARG A 2 27.28 -18.19 22.62
CA ARG A 2 26.28 -19.25 22.84
C ARG A 2 25.37 -19.35 21.61
N ALA A 3 25.28 -20.55 21.05
CA ALA A 3 24.37 -20.85 19.95
C ALA A 3 22.92 -20.65 20.43
N LEU A 4 22.16 -19.81 19.71
CA LEU A 4 20.72 -19.73 19.86
C LEU A 4 20.11 -21.08 19.49
N SER A 5 19.19 -21.59 20.30
CA SER A 5 18.49 -22.85 19.98
C SER A 5 17.73 -22.69 18.66
N THR A 6 17.59 -23.77 17.91
CA THR A 6 16.94 -23.82 16.59
C THR A 6 15.51 -23.24 16.64
N THR A 7 14.82 -23.38 17.77
CA THR A 7 13.49 -22.79 18.05
C THR A 7 13.52 -21.27 18.24
N SER A 8 14.59 -20.73 18.81
CA SER A 8 14.77 -19.29 18.98
C SER A 8 15.09 -18.59 17.65
N LYS A 9 15.79 -19.31 16.75
CA LYS A 9 16.09 -18.85 15.40
C LYS A 9 14.85 -18.87 14.48
N LEU A 10 13.99 -19.88 14.62
CA LEU A 10 12.70 -19.96 13.92
C LEU A 10 11.68 -18.92 14.42
N LEU A 11 11.67 -18.62 15.72
CA LEU A 11 10.90 -17.47 16.24
C LEU A 11 11.46 -16.15 15.73
N TYR A 12 12.79 -16.01 15.62
CA TYR A 12 13.42 -14.83 15.03
C TYR A 12 13.04 -14.67 13.54
N GLU A 13 13.04 -15.74 12.75
CA GLU A 13 12.66 -15.72 11.32
C GLU A 13 11.14 -15.56 11.09
N ALA A 14 10.29 -16.08 11.97
CA ALA A 14 8.84 -15.89 11.93
C ALA A 14 8.37 -14.54 12.51
N THR A 15 9.25 -13.84 13.24
CA THR A 15 8.96 -12.53 13.84
C THR A 15 9.84 -11.41 13.32
N THR A 16 10.74 -11.62 12.36
CA THR A 16 11.56 -10.54 11.77
C THR A 16 10.70 -9.64 10.89
N PRO A 17 10.22 -8.48 11.38
CA PRO A 17 9.49 -7.54 10.55
C PRO A 17 10.50 -6.57 9.90
N PHE A 18 11.79 -6.73 10.20
CA PHE A 18 12.86 -5.76 9.96
C PHE A 18 14.00 -6.42 9.20
N SER A 19 13.95 -6.27 7.88
CA SER A 19 15.13 -6.43 7.03
C SER A 19 15.55 -5.04 6.57
N LEU A 20 16.79 -4.61 6.89
CA LEU A 20 17.44 -3.45 6.27
C LEU A 20 16.57 -2.15 6.14
N GLY A 21 15.82 -1.77 7.19
CA GLY A 21 14.96 -0.57 7.16
C GLY A 21 13.58 -0.77 6.52
N ARG A 22 13.16 -2.00 6.23
CA ARG A 22 11.78 -2.35 5.90
C ARG A 22 11.01 -2.73 7.17
N LEU A 23 9.74 -2.36 7.26
CA LEU A 23 8.79 -2.81 8.26
C LEU A 23 7.56 -3.42 7.59
N ASP A 24 7.32 -4.69 7.89
CA ASP A 24 6.21 -5.49 7.35
C ASP A 24 5.15 -5.74 8.43
N ILE A 25 3.93 -5.26 8.20
CA ILE A 25 2.75 -5.46 9.07
C ILE A 25 1.75 -6.36 8.36
N LEU A 26 1.66 -7.61 8.82
CA LEU A 26 0.75 -8.62 8.29
C LEU A 26 -0.67 -8.39 8.80
N ILE A 27 -1.65 -8.35 7.90
CA ILE A 27 -3.07 -8.20 8.23
C ILE A 27 -3.77 -9.55 8.05
N ASP A 28 -4.41 -10.03 9.12
CA ASP A 28 -5.31 -11.18 9.07
C ASP A 28 -6.72 -10.71 8.67
N HIS A 29 -7.33 -11.36 7.69
CA HIS A 29 -8.68 -11.05 7.22
C HIS A 29 -9.77 -11.34 8.27
N THR A 30 -9.48 -12.19 9.26
CA THR A 30 -10.38 -12.52 10.38
C THR A 30 -10.17 -11.64 11.60
N ASP A 31 -9.00 -11.01 11.74
CA ASP A 31 -8.70 -10.02 12.78
C ASP A 31 -7.69 -9.00 12.25
N VAL A 32 -8.22 -7.91 11.68
CA VAL A 32 -7.41 -6.85 11.05
C VAL A 32 -6.46 -6.15 12.03
N LEU A 33 -6.72 -6.23 13.34
CA LEU A 33 -5.87 -5.63 14.37
C LEU A 33 -4.75 -6.56 14.84
N SER A 34 -4.84 -7.86 14.56
CA SER A 34 -3.91 -8.87 15.08
C SER A 34 -2.45 -8.54 14.78
N GLY A 35 -2.11 -8.16 13.54
CA GLY A 35 -0.74 -7.80 13.15
C GLY A 35 -0.20 -6.60 13.90
N ILE A 36 -1.01 -5.56 14.08
CA ILE A 36 -0.60 -4.36 14.82
C ILE A 36 -0.46 -4.69 16.31
N ARG A 37 -1.35 -5.51 16.89
CA ARG A 37 -1.22 -5.98 18.27
C ARG A 37 0.05 -6.81 18.48
N ILE A 38 0.34 -7.72 17.55
CA ILE A 38 1.58 -8.52 17.54
C ILE A 38 2.80 -7.59 17.50
N PHE A 39 2.80 -6.59 16.62
CA PHE A 39 3.86 -5.60 16.56
C PHE A 39 4.07 -4.90 17.92
N PHE A 40 3.01 -4.39 18.54
CA PHE A 40 3.12 -3.73 19.85
C PHE A 40 3.44 -4.70 21.00
N LYS A 41 3.04 -5.96 20.92
CA LYS A 41 3.42 -6.97 21.91
C LYS A 41 4.92 -7.23 21.90
N TYR A 42 5.53 -7.37 20.73
CA TYR A 42 6.95 -7.70 20.60
C TYR A 42 7.87 -6.47 20.61
N HIS A 43 7.35 -5.29 20.31
CA HIS A 43 8.15 -4.07 20.15
C HIS A 43 7.67 -2.86 20.97
N GLY A 44 6.57 -2.98 21.72
CA GLY A 44 5.84 -1.84 22.29
C GLY A 44 5.96 -1.65 23.80
N GLU A 45 6.50 -2.58 24.59
CA GLU A 45 6.46 -2.45 26.06
C GLU A 45 7.33 -1.31 26.64
N ASN A 46 8.27 -0.73 25.89
CA ASN A 46 9.16 0.35 26.40
C ASN A 46 9.12 1.66 25.59
N GLY A 47 8.03 1.90 24.85
CA GLY A 47 7.82 3.16 24.14
C GLY A 47 8.47 3.17 22.75
N LEU A 48 7.61 3.31 21.72
CA LEU A 48 7.97 3.62 20.34
C LEU A 48 9.26 2.93 19.86
N ALA A 49 9.18 1.61 19.67
CA ALA A 49 10.21 0.75 19.10
C ALA A 49 11.36 1.56 18.45
N PRO A 50 12.54 1.70 19.09
CA PRO A 50 13.66 2.52 18.60
C PRO A 50 13.98 2.29 17.12
N TYR A 51 13.66 1.10 16.62
CA TYR A 51 13.78 0.62 15.26
C TYR A 51 12.95 1.40 14.22
N LEU A 52 11.81 1.99 14.61
CA LEU A 52 10.95 2.78 13.70
C LEU A 52 11.68 3.98 13.10
N ARG A 53 12.73 4.49 13.76
CA ARG A 53 13.56 5.59 13.24
C ARG A 53 14.37 5.21 11.99
N PHE A 54 14.64 3.91 11.82
CA PHE A 54 15.40 3.36 10.71
C PHE A 54 14.51 2.87 9.57
N VAL A 55 13.19 2.86 9.76
CA VAL A 55 12.26 2.47 8.71
C VAL A 55 12.34 3.46 7.54
N ARG A 56 12.48 2.89 6.35
CA ARG A 56 12.51 3.52 5.03
C ARG A 56 11.43 2.92 4.13
N GLU A 57 11.00 1.69 4.39
CA GLU A 57 9.89 1.06 3.69
C GLU A 57 8.88 0.52 4.71
N LEU A 58 7.60 0.85 4.55
CA LEU A 58 6.53 0.35 5.41
C LEU A 58 5.47 -0.33 4.55
N ARG A 59 5.15 -1.58 4.91
CA ARG A 59 4.17 -2.39 4.18
C ARG A 59 3.08 -2.87 5.11
N PHE A 60 1.84 -2.69 4.68
CA PHE A 60 0.66 -3.34 5.24
C PHE A 60 0.12 -4.27 4.17
N PHE A 61 0.06 -5.58 4.44
CA PHE A 61 -0.39 -6.56 3.43
C PHE A 61 -1.18 -7.69 4.05
N VAL A 62 -2.10 -8.25 3.26
CA VAL A 62 -2.90 -9.40 3.66
C VAL A 62 -2.11 -10.68 3.47
N LYS A 63 -2.23 -11.60 4.43
CA LYS A 63 -1.71 -12.96 4.26
C LYS A 63 -2.44 -13.67 3.12
N ASP A 64 -1.71 -14.18 2.13
CA ASP A 64 -2.29 -15.04 1.09
C ASP A 64 -2.99 -16.25 1.73
N PRO A 65 -4.27 -16.53 1.42
CA PRO A 65 -4.99 -17.66 1.99
C PRO A 65 -4.36 -19.01 1.60
N ILE A 66 -3.64 -19.07 0.47
CA ILE A 66 -3.03 -20.31 -0.06
C ILE A 66 -1.83 -20.77 0.78
N LEU A 67 -1.14 -19.87 1.49
CA LEU A 67 -0.01 -20.20 2.38
C LEU A 67 -0.45 -20.49 3.83
N SER A 68 -1.75 -20.61 4.09
CA SER A 68 -2.29 -20.65 5.46
C SER A 68 -2.38 -22.04 6.10
N HIS A 69 -1.84 -23.09 5.47
CA HIS A 69 -1.75 -24.41 6.07
C HIS A 69 -0.49 -24.65 6.92
N SER A 70 0.35 -23.64 7.17
CA SER A 70 1.41 -23.79 8.16
C SER A 70 0.81 -23.80 9.57
N SER A 71 0.97 -24.93 10.27
CA SER A 71 0.48 -25.21 11.61
C SER A 71 0.97 -24.23 12.70
N GLU A 72 1.95 -23.38 12.38
CA GLU A 72 2.59 -22.43 13.28
C GLU A 72 1.80 -21.12 13.46
N LEU A 73 1.07 -20.67 12.43
CA LEU A 73 0.21 -19.48 12.55
C LEU A 73 -1.11 -19.79 13.26
N GLN A 74 -1.54 -21.05 13.22
CA GLN A 74 -2.67 -21.53 14.03
C GLN A 74 -2.32 -21.49 15.53
N LYS A 75 -1.08 -21.82 15.91
CA LYS A 75 -0.58 -21.64 17.28
C LYS A 75 -0.54 -20.17 17.71
N LEU A 76 -0.18 -19.23 16.83
CA LEU A 76 -0.23 -17.79 17.12
C LEU A 76 -1.67 -17.27 17.27
N ARG A 77 -2.61 -17.81 16.48
CA ARG A 77 -4.05 -17.53 16.59
C ARG A 77 -4.65 -18.05 17.89
N ASP A 78 -4.27 -19.26 18.30
CA ASP A 78 -4.72 -19.85 19.57
C ASP A 78 -4.09 -19.13 20.76
N SER A 79 -2.86 -18.62 20.61
CA SER A 79 -2.19 -17.74 21.57
C SER A 79 -2.82 -16.35 21.66
N SER A 80 -3.41 -15.81 20.59
CA SER A 80 -4.11 -14.51 20.62
C SER A 80 -5.51 -14.63 21.23
N ARG A 81 -6.19 -15.76 21.00
CA ARG A 81 -7.52 -16.07 21.59
C ARG A 81 -7.45 -16.37 23.08
N THR A 82 -6.35 -16.94 23.56
CA THR A 82 -6.09 -17.12 25.01
C THR A 82 -5.58 -15.85 25.69
N LEU A 83 -5.25 -14.79 24.92
CA LEU A 83 -4.73 -13.50 25.41
C LEU A 83 -5.81 -12.50 25.82
N GLY A 84 -6.98 -13.00 26.25
CA GLY A 84 -8.12 -12.17 26.63
C GLY A 84 -8.08 -11.61 28.06
N SER A 85 -7.12 -11.96 28.93
CA SER A 85 -7.24 -11.53 30.34
C SER A 85 -5.95 -11.27 31.15
N SER A 86 -4.75 -11.24 30.59
CA SER A 86 -3.60 -10.84 31.42
C SER A 86 -2.55 -10.07 30.64
N GLY A 87 -2.28 -8.85 31.11
CA GLY A 87 -1.38 -7.90 30.46
C GLY A 87 -1.88 -6.48 30.65
N GLN A 88 -1.86 -6.03 31.90
CA GLN A 88 -2.20 -4.68 32.33
C GLN A 88 -1.23 -3.67 31.70
N ALA A 89 -1.55 -3.16 30.51
CA ALA A 89 -0.95 -1.97 29.95
C ALA A 89 -1.96 -0.81 30.10
N CYS A 90 -1.51 0.27 30.75
CA CYS A 90 -2.29 1.47 30.97
C CYS A 90 -2.62 2.12 29.60
N GLY A 91 -3.86 1.91 29.11
CA GLY A 91 -4.37 2.50 27.87
C GLY A 91 -5.18 1.51 27.03
N VAL A 92 -6.41 1.88 26.68
CA VAL A 92 -7.26 1.08 25.79
C VAL A 92 -6.66 1.06 24.39
N PHE A 93 -6.17 -0.11 23.92
CA PHE A 93 -5.69 -0.27 22.55
C PHE A 93 -6.78 0.15 21.54
N PRO A 94 -6.45 0.85 20.44
CA PRO A 94 -7.46 1.35 19.53
C PRO A 94 -8.33 0.24 18.96
N LYS A 95 -9.65 0.43 19.01
CA LYS A 95 -10.63 -0.47 18.37
C LYS A 95 -10.70 -0.25 16.84
N SER A 96 -10.25 0.91 16.37
CA SER A 96 -10.18 1.25 14.95
C SER A 96 -8.81 0.93 14.37
N PHE A 97 -8.77 0.20 13.26
CA PHE A 97 -7.54 -0.13 12.54
C PHE A 97 -6.80 1.12 12.07
N GLY A 98 -7.51 2.14 11.57
CA GLY A 98 -6.87 3.41 11.15
C GLY A 98 -6.14 4.09 12.30
N HIS A 99 -6.73 4.09 13.50
CA HIS A 99 -6.09 4.63 14.70
C HIS A 99 -4.90 3.76 15.14
N ALA A 100 -5.03 2.44 15.09
CA ALA A 100 -3.95 1.51 15.41
C ALA A 100 -2.76 1.64 14.43
N ALA A 101 -3.03 1.74 13.13
CA ALA A 101 -2.00 1.96 12.11
C ALA A 101 -1.30 3.30 12.31
N ARG A 102 -2.06 4.34 12.71
CA ARG A 102 -1.51 5.65 13.05
C ARG A 102 -0.53 5.60 14.23
N LEU A 103 -0.69 4.69 15.19
CA LEU A 103 0.29 4.52 16.27
C LEU A 103 1.66 4.08 15.75
N ILE A 104 1.69 3.14 14.77
CA ILE A 104 2.95 2.73 14.11
C ILE A 104 3.54 3.92 13.34
N LEU A 105 2.70 4.58 12.54
CA LEU A 105 3.11 5.71 11.71
C LEU A 105 3.72 6.85 12.54
N ASN A 106 3.13 7.18 13.69
CA ASN A 106 3.64 8.23 14.58
C ASN A 106 5.05 7.94 15.12
N GLY A 107 5.50 6.68 15.13
CA GLY A 107 6.87 6.34 15.50
C GLY A 107 7.90 6.49 14.37
N LEU A 108 7.47 6.72 13.13
CA LEU A 108 8.37 6.97 12.00
C LEU A 108 8.97 8.37 12.07
N VAL A 109 10.23 8.50 11.66
CA VAL A 109 10.85 9.82 11.49
C VAL A 109 10.24 10.51 10.27
N SER A 110 9.85 11.78 10.43
CA SER A 110 9.28 12.57 9.35
C SER A 110 10.24 12.69 8.16
N GLY A 111 9.72 12.53 6.95
CA GLY A 111 10.45 12.64 5.69
C GLY A 111 11.47 11.53 5.44
N LYS A 112 11.48 10.46 6.25
CA LYS A 112 12.44 9.37 6.08
C LYS A 112 11.85 8.14 5.40
N LEU A 113 10.52 8.02 5.33
CA LEU A 113 9.89 6.93 4.60
C LEU A 113 10.08 7.15 3.10
N ALA A 114 10.80 6.24 2.44
CA ALA A 114 11.04 6.23 1.00
C ALA A 114 9.94 5.47 0.26
N ALA A 115 9.45 4.36 0.82
CA ALA A 115 8.45 3.51 0.18
C ALA A 115 7.28 3.18 1.12
N PHE A 116 6.06 3.21 0.59
CA PHE A 116 4.86 2.84 1.31
C PHE A 116 4.03 1.86 0.49
N VAL A 117 3.69 0.72 1.08
CA VAL A 117 2.90 -0.33 0.44
C VAL A 117 1.65 -0.59 1.26
N TRP A 118 0.51 -0.55 0.59
CA TRP A 118 -0.79 -0.85 1.15
C TRP A 118 -1.52 -1.88 0.29
N GLU A 119 -1.43 -3.14 0.69
CA GLU A 119 -2.08 -4.28 0.06
C GLU A 119 -3.27 -4.74 0.91
N PHE A 120 -4.16 -3.79 1.25
CA PHE A 120 -5.39 -4.07 1.99
C PHE A 120 -6.58 -3.29 1.39
N PRO A 121 -7.75 -3.91 1.17
CA PRO A 121 -8.86 -3.30 0.45
C PRO A 121 -9.41 -2.01 1.05
N TRP A 122 -9.23 -1.81 2.36
CA TRP A 122 -9.67 -0.59 3.03
C TRP A 122 -8.46 0.27 3.39
N LEU A 123 -8.44 1.52 2.93
CA LEU A 123 -7.40 2.49 3.23
C LEU A 123 -7.98 3.64 4.08
N PRO A 124 -7.62 3.74 5.37
CA PRO A 124 -8.14 4.78 6.27
C PRO A 124 -7.67 6.19 5.88
N GLY A 125 -8.55 7.18 6.07
CA GLY A 125 -8.24 8.59 5.82
C GLY A 125 -7.15 9.15 6.75
N GLU A 126 -6.96 8.56 7.92
CA GLU A 126 -5.87 8.88 8.85
C GLU A 126 -4.49 8.52 8.27
N VAL A 127 -4.43 7.62 7.29
CA VAL A 127 -3.19 7.17 6.66
C VAL A 127 -2.90 7.98 5.40
N LEU A 128 -3.78 7.91 4.39
CA LEU A 128 -3.57 8.52 3.06
C LEU A 128 -4.69 9.49 2.65
N GLY A 129 -5.55 9.91 3.58
CA GLY A 129 -6.48 11.02 3.31
C GLY A 129 -5.73 12.34 3.14
N TYR A 130 -6.42 13.40 2.73
CA TYR A 130 -5.78 14.70 2.46
C TYR A 130 -4.94 15.23 3.64
N ASN A 131 -5.44 15.02 4.86
CA ASN A 131 -4.76 15.34 6.12
C ASN A 131 -4.20 14.11 6.84
N GLY A 132 -4.10 12.98 6.14
CA GLY A 132 -3.54 11.73 6.65
C GLY A 132 -2.06 11.88 6.98
N TYR A 133 -1.54 10.90 7.71
CA TYR A 133 -0.15 10.91 8.18
C TYR A 133 0.85 10.96 7.02
N ILE A 134 0.68 10.10 5.99
CA ILE A 134 1.64 9.95 4.89
C ILE A 134 1.85 11.30 4.17
N PRO A 135 0.82 11.97 3.61
CA PRO A 135 1.03 13.24 2.91
C PRO A 135 1.48 14.38 3.83
N LYS A 136 1.21 14.30 5.14
CA LYS A 136 1.58 15.36 6.09
C LYS A 136 3.03 15.24 6.56
N PHE A 137 3.49 14.02 6.86
CA PHE A 137 4.76 13.79 7.53
C PHE A 137 5.79 13.05 6.68
N GLN A 138 5.40 12.53 5.52
CA GLN A 138 6.31 11.85 4.58
C GLN A 138 6.25 12.49 3.19
N PRO A 139 6.48 13.82 3.06
CA PRO A 139 6.38 14.52 1.76
C PRO A 139 7.46 14.11 0.75
N GLN A 140 8.54 13.46 1.22
CA GLN A 140 9.66 12.96 0.41
C GLN A 140 9.46 11.51 -0.06
N LEU A 141 8.25 10.94 0.14
CA LEU A 141 7.95 9.58 -0.30
C LEU A 141 8.24 9.44 -1.81
N ASP A 142 8.98 8.38 -2.13
CA ASP A 142 9.51 8.11 -3.47
C ASP A 142 8.68 7.05 -4.20
N ALA A 143 8.22 6.03 -3.47
CA ALA A 143 7.43 4.94 -4.01
C ALA A 143 6.15 4.73 -3.22
N ILE A 144 5.04 4.55 -3.94
CA ILE A 144 3.78 4.13 -3.34
C ILE A 144 3.14 2.99 -4.13
N THR A 145 2.73 1.95 -3.41
CA THR A 145 1.98 0.81 -3.95
C THR A 145 0.66 0.69 -3.21
N LEU A 146 -0.45 0.74 -3.94
CA LEU A 146 -1.80 0.69 -3.39
C LEU A 146 -2.59 -0.44 -4.05
N SER A 147 -3.27 -1.25 -3.24
CA SER A 147 -4.31 -2.18 -3.67
C SER A 147 -5.63 -1.76 -3.05
N THR A 148 -6.50 -1.19 -3.87
CA THR A 148 -7.78 -0.63 -3.44
C THR A 148 -8.93 -1.20 -4.30
N PRO A 149 -9.10 -2.54 -4.38
CA PRO A 149 -10.14 -3.15 -5.19
C PRO A 149 -11.55 -2.63 -4.82
N PRO A 150 -12.50 -2.63 -5.76
CA PRO A 150 -13.86 -2.16 -5.49
C PRO A 150 -14.52 -2.96 -4.37
N ILE A 151 -15.37 -2.27 -3.58
CA ILE A 151 -16.16 -2.87 -2.50
C ILE A 151 -17.08 -3.95 -3.12
N GLY A 152 -16.98 -5.18 -2.63
CA GLY A 152 -17.80 -6.31 -3.10
C GLY A 152 -17.17 -7.17 -4.20
N SER A 153 -15.89 -6.95 -4.57
CA SER A 153 -15.15 -7.97 -5.31
C SER A 153 -15.14 -9.30 -4.52
N THR A 154 -15.30 -10.40 -5.24
CA THR A 154 -15.73 -11.72 -4.73
C THR A 154 -14.84 -12.32 -3.62
N GLU A 155 -13.67 -11.73 -3.36
CA GLU A 155 -12.64 -12.28 -2.46
C GLU A 155 -12.69 -11.73 -1.02
N LEU A 156 -13.41 -10.64 -0.72
CA LEU A 156 -13.42 -10.02 0.62
C LEU A 156 -14.82 -9.60 1.07
N LYS A 157 -15.75 -10.55 1.13
CA LYS A 157 -17.12 -10.33 1.66
C LYS A 157 -17.20 -10.14 3.19
N MET A 158 -16.10 -10.31 3.93
CA MET A 158 -16.15 -10.39 5.40
C MET A 158 -15.62 -9.17 6.18
N CYS A 159 -15.08 -8.15 5.52
CA CYS A 159 -14.54 -6.98 6.22
C CYS A 159 -14.76 -5.68 5.43
N THR A 160 -16.01 -5.40 5.07
CA THR A 160 -16.38 -4.11 4.45
C THR A 160 -17.13 -3.25 5.46
N PRO A 161 -16.42 -2.55 6.36
CA PRO A 161 -17.02 -1.35 6.90
C PRO A 161 -17.21 -0.39 5.70
N SER A 162 -18.32 0.33 5.65
CA SER A 162 -18.82 1.14 4.51
C SER A 162 -17.96 2.36 4.15
N TYR A 163 -16.65 2.29 4.39
CA TYR A 163 -15.74 3.42 4.35
C TYR A 163 -15.11 3.55 2.97
N GLU A 164 -15.34 4.73 2.40
CA GLU A 164 -14.66 5.24 1.23
C GLU A 164 -13.14 5.06 1.37
N GLN A 165 -12.51 4.43 0.37
CA GLN A 165 -11.05 4.35 0.26
C GLN A 165 -10.49 5.75 0.07
N ASN A 166 -9.93 6.34 1.13
CA ASN A 166 -9.50 7.71 1.08
C ASN A 166 -8.03 7.81 0.65
N VAL A 167 -7.86 8.15 -0.61
CA VAL A 167 -6.57 8.32 -1.30
C VAL A 167 -6.27 9.79 -1.60
N ASP A 168 -7.04 10.74 -1.06
CA ASP A 168 -6.93 12.16 -1.38
C ASP A 168 -5.53 12.73 -1.13
N GLY A 169 -4.80 12.16 -0.18
CA GLY A 169 -3.43 12.54 0.18
C GLY A 169 -2.45 12.43 -0.97
N LEU A 170 -2.73 11.58 -1.99
CA LEU A 170 -1.88 11.45 -3.18
C LEU A 170 -1.64 12.80 -3.86
N VAL A 171 -2.60 13.72 -3.85
CA VAL A 171 -2.47 15.06 -4.47
C VAL A 171 -1.49 16.00 -3.75
N ARG A 172 -0.89 15.54 -2.65
CA ARG A 172 0.10 16.29 -1.88
C ARG A 172 1.52 15.73 -2.02
N LEU A 173 1.67 14.54 -2.60
CA LEU A 173 2.95 13.90 -2.81
C LEU A 173 3.57 14.45 -4.09
N LYS A 174 4.77 15.03 -3.99
CA LYS A 174 5.45 15.74 -5.10
C LYS A 174 6.83 15.17 -5.43
N CYS A 175 7.17 14.03 -4.85
CA CYS A 175 8.49 13.40 -4.95
C CYS A 175 8.44 11.96 -5.46
N LEU A 176 7.29 11.49 -5.94
CA LEU A 176 7.12 10.12 -6.38
C LEU A 176 7.91 9.84 -7.66
N ARG A 177 8.76 8.81 -7.62
CA ARG A 177 9.35 8.17 -8.80
C ARG A 177 8.61 6.89 -9.19
N SER A 178 7.92 6.25 -8.25
CA SER A 178 7.15 5.04 -8.52
C SER A 178 5.73 5.12 -7.97
N LEU A 179 4.75 4.88 -8.84
CA LEU A 179 3.35 4.74 -8.48
C LEU A 179 2.81 3.42 -9.03
N CYS A 180 2.43 2.54 -8.12
CA CYS A 180 1.67 1.33 -8.43
C CYS A 180 0.30 1.44 -7.76
N TRP A 181 -0.77 1.31 -8.55
CA TRP A 181 -2.13 1.39 -8.01
C TRP A 181 -3.05 0.40 -8.72
N ASN A 182 -3.49 -0.60 -7.97
CA ASN A 182 -4.47 -1.59 -8.38
C ASN A 182 -5.85 -1.28 -7.78
N GLY A 183 -6.92 -1.49 -8.55
CA GLY A 183 -8.31 -1.38 -8.10
C GLY A 183 -8.92 0.01 -8.27
N ILE A 184 -8.38 0.85 -9.15
CA ILE A 184 -8.94 2.18 -9.42
C ILE A 184 -10.33 2.01 -10.03
N HIS A 185 -11.37 2.52 -9.37
CA HIS A 185 -12.76 2.21 -9.76
C HIS A 185 -13.71 3.41 -9.76
N SER A 186 -13.34 4.54 -9.15
CA SER A 186 -14.21 5.72 -9.08
C SER A 186 -13.66 6.92 -9.87
N ARG A 187 -14.57 7.75 -10.38
CA ARG A 187 -14.23 9.02 -11.04
C ARG A 187 -13.43 9.95 -10.12
N ARG A 188 -13.68 9.91 -8.81
CA ARG A 188 -12.92 10.64 -7.80
C ARG A 188 -11.46 10.19 -7.78
N GLN A 189 -11.21 8.89 -7.70
CA GLN A 189 -9.86 8.32 -7.70
C GLN A 189 -9.10 8.68 -8.98
N ILE A 190 -9.76 8.65 -10.14
CA ILE A 190 -9.17 9.07 -11.42
C ILE A 190 -8.75 10.55 -11.37
N LYS A 191 -9.60 11.45 -10.85
CA LYS A 191 -9.23 12.88 -10.68
C LYS A 191 -8.03 13.07 -9.75
N ILE A 192 -7.97 12.29 -8.66
CA ILE A 192 -6.85 12.33 -7.71
C ILE A 192 -5.57 11.82 -8.36
N LEU A 193 -5.65 10.70 -9.08
CA LEU A 193 -4.57 10.14 -9.86
C LEU A 193 -4.02 11.16 -10.84
N ASN A 194 -4.87 11.81 -11.64
CA ASN A 194 -4.44 12.81 -12.61
C ASN A 194 -3.66 13.96 -11.98
N LYS A 195 -4.15 14.50 -10.85
CA LYS A 195 -3.45 15.55 -10.11
C LYS A 195 -2.10 15.05 -9.57
N CYS A 196 -2.06 13.84 -9.04
CA CYS A 196 -0.82 13.21 -8.57
C CYS A 196 0.20 13.05 -9.71
N LEU A 197 -0.23 12.54 -10.87
CA LEU A 197 0.61 12.38 -12.05
C LEU A 197 1.15 13.72 -12.55
N GLN A 198 0.32 14.76 -12.63
CA GLN A 198 0.74 16.12 -13.01
C GLN A 198 1.84 16.67 -12.10
N GLN A 199 1.72 16.45 -10.79
CA GLN A 199 2.69 16.97 -9.82
C GLN A 199 4.02 16.23 -9.83
N ASN A 200 4.03 14.98 -10.29
CA ASN A 200 5.21 14.11 -10.28
C ASN A 200 5.75 13.81 -11.69
N SER A 201 5.23 14.47 -12.73
CA SER A 201 5.50 14.11 -14.12
C SER A 201 6.98 14.10 -14.48
N ASN A 202 7.73 15.09 -14.00
CA ASN A 202 9.17 15.21 -14.22
C ASN A 202 10.02 14.25 -13.38
N LYS A 203 9.43 13.48 -12.45
CA LYS A 203 10.15 12.58 -11.53
C LYS A 203 9.72 11.13 -11.68
N LEU A 204 8.55 10.87 -12.25
CA LEU A 204 8.05 9.51 -12.40
C LEU A 204 8.91 8.70 -13.36
N HIS A 205 9.30 7.52 -12.88
CA HIS A 205 10.12 6.51 -13.55
C HIS A 205 9.28 5.27 -13.85
N THR A 206 8.41 4.90 -12.91
CA THR A 206 7.55 3.71 -12.99
C THR A 206 6.10 4.08 -12.70
N LEU A 207 5.20 3.72 -13.62
CA LEU A 207 3.76 3.85 -13.49
C LEU A 207 3.08 2.52 -13.77
N ARG A 208 2.38 1.96 -12.79
CA ARG A 208 1.59 0.74 -12.96
C ARG A 208 0.18 1.00 -12.45
N LEU A 209 -0.79 0.95 -13.34
CA LEU A 209 -2.19 1.25 -13.04
C LEU A 209 -3.06 0.08 -13.49
N CYS A 210 -3.83 -0.46 -12.57
CA CYS A 210 -4.85 -1.46 -12.87
C CYS A 210 -6.22 -0.92 -12.45
N PHE A 211 -7.06 -0.70 -13.45
CA PHE A 211 -8.43 -0.23 -13.25
C PHE A 211 -9.36 -1.40 -12.97
N SER A 212 -10.42 -1.18 -12.22
CA SER A 212 -11.52 -2.16 -12.12
C SER A 212 -12.18 -2.31 -13.49
N LYS A 213 -12.62 -3.53 -13.83
CA LYS A 213 -13.38 -3.80 -15.06
C LYS A 213 -14.66 -2.95 -15.19
N GLN A 214 -15.20 -2.49 -14.06
CA GLN A 214 -16.40 -1.65 -13.99
C GLN A 214 -16.07 -0.16 -14.10
N ALA A 215 -14.80 0.21 -14.05
CA ALA A 215 -14.37 1.59 -14.18
C ALA A 215 -14.48 2.01 -15.64
N HIS A 216 -15.43 2.88 -15.95
CA HIS A 216 -15.45 3.57 -17.25
C HIS A 216 -14.35 4.65 -17.25
N VAL A 217 -13.17 4.27 -17.75
CA VAL A 217 -12.00 5.14 -17.80
C VAL A 217 -11.79 5.57 -19.24
N ASP A 218 -12.18 6.80 -19.54
CA ASP A 218 -11.71 7.45 -20.76
C ASP A 218 -10.28 7.92 -20.51
N LEU A 219 -9.33 7.33 -21.24
CA LEU A 219 -7.94 7.74 -21.20
C LEU A 219 -7.76 9.20 -21.61
N SER A 220 -8.70 9.84 -22.32
CA SER A 220 -8.70 11.29 -22.56
C SER A 220 -8.60 12.11 -21.27
N HIS A 221 -9.13 11.55 -20.16
CA HIS A 221 -9.02 12.15 -18.84
C HIS A 221 -7.66 11.91 -18.19
N ILE A 222 -6.96 10.84 -18.54
CA ILE A 222 -5.60 10.53 -18.07
C ILE A 222 -4.55 11.14 -18.99
N THR A 223 -4.86 11.39 -20.27
CA THR A 223 -4.09 12.18 -21.23
C THR A 223 -4.37 13.66 -21.00
N LEU A 224 -3.95 14.14 -19.83
CA LEU A 224 -3.14 15.35 -19.60
C LEU A 224 -3.26 16.54 -20.58
N GLY A 225 -4.43 16.86 -21.13
CA GLY A 225 -4.69 18.06 -21.94
C GLY A 225 -3.53 18.53 -22.81
N GLY A 226 -2.85 17.61 -23.52
CA GLY A 226 -1.70 17.87 -24.39
C GLY A 226 -0.45 18.54 -23.75
N LYS A 227 -0.36 18.70 -22.42
CA LYS A 227 0.67 19.56 -21.78
C LYS A 227 1.58 18.90 -20.76
N THR A 228 1.31 17.66 -20.34
CA THR A 228 2.16 17.00 -19.34
C THR A 228 3.02 15.94 -19.98
N SER A 229 4.34 16.16 -19.97
CA SER A 229 5.34 15.19 -20.42
C SER A 229 5.90 14.43 -19.23
N PHE A 230 6.23 13.14 -19.44
CA PHE A 230 6.91 12.29 -18.47
C PHE A 230 8.32 11.93 -18.97
N PRO A 231 9.28 12.88 -18.94
CA PRO A 231 10.57 12.69 -19.57
C PRO A 231 11.38 11.51 -19.00
N ASN A 232 11.14 11.14 -17.73
CA ASN A 232 11.89 10.09 -17.03
C ASN A 232 11.17 8.74 -16.95
N LEU A 233 9.95 8.65 -17.50
CA LEU A 233 9.11 7.46 -17.40
C LEU A 233 9.58 6.40 -18.39
N HIS A 234 10.08 5.28 -17.85
CA HIS A 234 10.57 4.16 -18.65
C HIS A 234 9.71 2.91 -18.48
N THR A 235 9.05 2.73 -17.32
CA THR A 235 8.14 1.61 -17.07
C THR A 235 6.69 2.09 -17.03
N ILE A 236 5.86 1.60 -17.96
CA ILE A 236 4.40 1.79 -17.89
C ILE A 236 3.66 0.44 -17.98
N SER A 237 2.63 0.28 -17.15
CA SER A 237 1.69 -0.84 -17.23
C SER A 237 0.30 -0.29 -17.00
N LEU A 238 -0.61 -0.49 -17.97
CA LEU A 238 -2.00 -0.06 -17.88
C LEU A 238 -2.88 -1.28 -18.13
N GLU A 239 -3.71 -1.61 -17.15
CA GLU A 239 -4.61 -2.77 -17.22
C GLU A 239 -6.07 -2.32 -17.11
N ASN A 240 -6.96 -2.98 -17.87
CA ASN A 240 -8.40 -2.71 -17.95
C ASN A 240 -8.75 -1.27 -18.37
N ILE A 241 -8.09 -0.78 -19.44
CA ILE A 241 -8.36 0.53 -20.06
C ILE A 241 -9.22 0.39 -21.33
N SER A 242 -10.15 1.33 -21.55
CA SER A 242 -10.78 1.57 -22.85
C SER A 242 -9.93 2.57 -23.65
N THR A 243 -9.55 2.23 -24.89
CA THR A 243 -8.40 2.82 -25.58
C THR A 243 -8.64 4.20 -26.24
N SER A 244 -7.80 5.17 -25.86
CA SER A 244 -7.13 6.16 -26.73
C SER A 244 -5.75 6.44 -26.08
N LEU A 245 -4.65 6.27 -26.81
CA LEU A 245 -3.33 6.00 -26.21
C LEU A 245 -2.55 7.24 -25.73
N VAL A 246 -1.58 7.01 -24.83
CA VAL A 246 -0.69 8.01 -24.22
C VAL A 246 0.52 8.26 -25.10
N ASP A 247 0.76 9.51 -25.50
CA ASP A 247 2.01 9.93 -26.14
C ASP A 247 3.14 9.99 -25.10
N SER A 248 4.15 9.12 -25.22
CA SER A 248 5.39 9.22 -24.44
C SER A 248 6.60 8.81 -25.28
N PRO A 249 7.55 9.73 -25.57
CA PRO A 249 8.66 9.47 -26.48
C PRO A 249 9.75 8.53 -25.90
N ASN A 250 9.73 8.23 -24.60
CA ASN A 250 10.80 7.47 -23.90
C ASN A 250 10.35 6.08 -23.40
N LEU A 251 9.27 5.54 -23.97
CA LEU A 251 8.58 4.38 -23.44
C LEU A 251 9.31 3.06 -23.77
N GLN A 252 9.96 2.44 -22.78
CA GLN A 252 10.76 1.21 -22.99
C GLN A 252 9.93 -0.08 -22.90
N SER A 253 8.85 -0.10 -22.13
CA SER A 253 7.92 -1.24 -22.09
C SER A 253 6.48 -0.79 -21.94
N LEU A 254 5.63 -1.21 -22.87
CA LEU A 254 4.17 -1.10 -22.76
C LEU A 254 3.59 -2.50 -22.54
N LYS A 255 2.98 -2.75 -21.38
CA LYS A 255 2.13 -3.92 -21.18
C LYS A 255 0.67 -3.48 -21.15
N VAL A 256 -0.09 -3.90 -22.16
CA VAL A 256 -1.54 -3.75 -22.23
C VAL A 256 -2.19 -5.15 -22.29
N PRO A 257 -2.35 -5.84 -21.16
CA PRO A 257 -3.12 -7.07 -21.13
C PRO A 257 -4.63 -6.75 -21.19
N GLY A 258 -5.34 -7.40 -22.13
CA GLY A 258 -6.81 -7.33 -22.21
C GLY A 258 -7.40 -6.34 -23.22
N CYS A 259 -6.60 -5.70 -24.09
CA CYS A 259 -7.15 -4.95 -25.22
C CYS A 259 -7.44 -5.86 -26.41
N ALA A 260 -8.66 -5.76 -26.94
CA ALA A 260 -8.96 -6.22 -28.28
C ALA A 260 -8.25 -5.28 -29.28
N ASP A 261 -7.34 -5.87 -30.05
CA ASP A 261 -6.71 -5.33 -31.26
C ASP A 261 -5.86 -4.05 -31.11
N VAL A 262 -4.54 -4.23 -31.16
CA VAL A 262 -3.51 -3.16 -31.06
C VAL A 262 -2.78 -2.99 -32.40
N SER A 263 -3.31 -3.56 -33.48
CA SER A 263 -2.68 -3.65 -34.80
C SER A 263 -2.44 -2.31 -35.52
N TYR A 264 -2.93 -1.19 -34.97
CA TYR A 264 -2.89 0.14 -35.62
C TYR A 264 -1.91 1.14 -34.98
N LEU A 265 -1.12 0.73 -33.99
CA LEU A 265 -0.43 1.66 -33.08
C LEU A 265 1.03 2.01 -33.44
N PHE A 266 1.47 1.72 -34.66
CA PHE A 266 2.75 2.20 -35.21
C PHE A 266 2.60 2.85 -36.59
N HIS A 267 1.51 3.59 -36.80
CA HIS A 267 1.40 4.49 -37.94
C HIS A 267 1.14 5.90 -37.44
N HIS A 268 2.21 6.58 -37.07
CA HIS A 268 2.61 7.85 -37.69
C HIS A 268 4.05 8.15 -37.25
N GLN A 269 4.82 8.60 -38.25
CA GLN A 269 6.26 8.80 -38.27
C GLN A 269 6.78 9.80 -37.24
#